data_AF-A0A4T0UQ55-F1
#
_entry.id   AF-A0A4T0UQ55-F1
#
_cell.length_a   1.000
_cell.length_b   1.000
_cell.length_c   1.000
_cell.angle_alpha   90.00
_cell.angle_beta   90.00
_cell.angle_gamma   90.00
#
_symmetry.space_group_name_H-M   'P 1'
#
loop_
_entity.id
_entity.type
_entity.pdbx_description
1 polymer ?
#
loop_
_entity_poly.entity_id
_entity_poly.type
_entity_poly.pdbx_seq_one_letter_code
_entity_poly.pdbx_strand_id
1 'polypeptide(L)'
;MTGKLLVAAAAASLVGAIGVAAPAQAAQPSCWGQATKVFAQSGAMGEHSSSQANPRIGLKNLARALADAGIIPDDSMASLGVFVANELGLSIDACL
;
A
#
# COMPACT_ATOMS: atom_id res chain seq x y z
N MET A 1 68.47 13.53 -14.27
CA MET A 1 68.05 14.43 -15.35
C MET A 1 66.68 13.96 -15.82
N THR A 2 65.71 14.88 -15.82
CA THR A 2 64.50 14.86 -16.67
C THR A 2 63.57 13.65 -16.42
N GLY A 3 62.53 13.75 -15.58
CA GLY A 3 61.42 14.68 -15.78
C GLY A 3 60.38 14.04 -16.68
N LYS A 4 59.21 13.72 -16.12
CA LYS A 4 57.91 13.71 -16.79
C LYS A 4 56.81 13.40 -15.78
N LEU A 5 56.18 14.48 -15.31
CA LEU A 5 54.81 14.48 -14.82
C LEU A 5 53.92 13.81 -15.88
N LEU A 6 53.22 12.76 -15.50
CA LEU A 6 52.03 12.32 -16.21
C LEU A 6 50.87 12.48 -15.24
N VAL A 7 50.15 13.59 -15.43
CA VAL A 7 48.84 13.86 -14.87
C VAL A 7 47.89 12.80 -15.42
N ALA A 8 47.66 11.73 -14.66
CA ALA A 8 46.63 10.76 -14.97
C ALA A 8 45.30 11.27 -14.42
N ALA A 9 44.42 11.61 -15.36
CA ALA A 9 43.09 12.16 -15.17
C ALA A 9 42.28 11.42 -14.09
N ALA A 10 41.72 12.20 -13.16
CA ALA A 10 40.66 11.76 -12.27
C ALA A 10 39.40 11.43 -13.10
N ALA A 11 39.25 10.17 -13.48
CA ALA A 11 37.98 9.64 -13.95
C ALA A 11 37.10 9.36 -12.72
N ALA A 12 36.47 10.42 -12.20
CA ALA A 12 35.39 10.30 -11.25
C ALA A 12 34.21 9.62 -11.96
N SER A 13 34.09 8.31 -11.82
CA SER A 13 32.93 7.55 -12.26
C SER A 13 31.73 7.97 -11.40
N LEU A 14 31.03 9.01 -11.84
CA LEU A 14 29.63 9.24 -11.49
C LEU A 14 28.83 8.07 -12.07
N VAL A 15 28.79 6.95 -11.36
CA VAL A 15 27.78 5.92 -11.60
C VAL A 15 26.48 6.53 -11.07
N GLY A 16 25.78 7.25 -11.96
CA GLY A 16 24.46 7.78 -11.69
C GLY A 16 23.58 6.66 -11.19
N ALA A 17 23.03 6.84 -10.00
CA ALA A 17 21.93 6.03 -9.51
C ALA A 17 20.78 6.20 -10.50
N ILE A 18 20.69 5.29 -11.46
CA ILE A 18 19.51 5.10 -12.30
C ILE A 18 18.45 4.58 -11.32
N GLY A 19 17.75 5.52 -10.68
CA GLY A 19 16.55 5.20 -9.94
C GLY A 19 15.57 4.62 -10.94
N VAL A 20 15.43 3.29 -10.92
CA VAL A 20 14.29 2.64 -11.55
C VAL A 20 13.06 3.21 -10.87
N ALA A 21 12.41 4.16 -11.53
CA ALA A 21 11.11 4.64 -11.09
C ALA A 21 10.20 3.42 -11.03
N ALA A 22 9.80 3.03 -9.82
CA ALA A 22 8.77 2.02 -9.65
C ALA A 22 7.57 2.45 -10.51
N PRO A 23 6.91 1.53 -11.22
CA PRO A 23 5.72 1.87 -11.97
C PRO A 23 4.75 2.55 -11.01
N ALA A 24 4.24 3.73 -11.38
CA ALA A 24 3.16 4.33 -10.62
C ALA A 24 1.99 3.34 -10.64
N GLN A 25 1.70 2.71 -9.49
CA GLN A 25 0.49 1.90 -9.34
C GLN A 25 -0.68 2.78 -9.77
N ALA A 26 -1.40 2.36 -10.81
CA ALA A 26 -2.65 3.00 -11.18
C ALA A 26 -3.53 3.08 -9.95
N ALA A 27 -4.09 4.26 -9.66
CA ALA A 27 -4.98 4.47 -8.54
C ALA A 27 -6.13 3.47 -8.67
N GLN A 28 -6.14 2.47 -7.79
CA GLN A 28 -7.19 1.45 -7.79
C GLN A 28 -8.50 2.13 -7.37
N PRO A 29 -9.62 1.86 -8.05
CA PRO A 29 -10.91 2.38 -7.61
C PRO A 29 -11.17 1.94 -6.16
N SER A 30 -11.63 2.87 -5.33
CA SER A 30 -11.88 2.59 -3.91
C SER A 30 -13.13 1.73 -3.74
N CYS A 31 -12.96 0.41 -3.75
CA CYS A 31 -14.07 -0.56 -3.67
C CYS A 31 -14.60 -0.85 -2.26
N TRP A 32 -14.24 -0.03 -1.28
CA TRP A 32 -14.70 -0.18 0.10
C TRP A 32 -16.23 -0.23 0.24
N GLY A 33 -16.95 0.63 -0.48
CA GLY A 33 -18.42 0.66 -0.44
C GLY A 33 -19.05 -0.63 -0.98
N GLN A 34 -18.50 -1.19 -2.06
CA GLN A 34 -18.97 -2.45 -2.63
C GLN A 34 -18.65 -3.62 -1.71
N ALA A 35 -17.43 -3.70 -1.18
CA ALA A 35 -17.04 -4.73 -0.21
C ALA A 35 -17.95 -4.73 1.03
N THR A 36 -18.21 -3.53 1.59
CA THR A 36 -19.10 -3.38 2.75
C THR A 36 -20.53 -3.82 2.43
N LYS A 37 -21.04 -3.48 1.24
CA LYS A 37 -22.38 -3.89 0.78
C LYS A 37 -22.50 -5.41 0.67
N VAL A 38 -21.53 -6.08 0.04
CA VAL A 38 -21.54 -7.55 -0.10
C VAL A 38 -21.39 -8.21 1.27
N PHE A 39 -20.48 -7.71 2.11
CA PHE A 39 -20.30 -8.23 3.46
C PHE A 39 -21.56 -8.11 4.31
N ALA A 40 -22.28 -6.98 4.22
CA ALA A 40 -23.53 -6.78 4.95
C ALA A 40 -24.63 -7.80 4.59
N GLN A 41 -24.61 -8.35 3.37
CA GLN A 41 -25.55 -9.38 2.92
C GLN A 41 -25.28 -10.76 3.53
N SER A 42 -24.11 -10.99 4.15
CA SER A 42 -23.80 -12.23 4.87
C SER A 42 -24.62 -12.41 6.16
N GLY A 43 -25.25 -11.33 6.66
CA GLY A 43 -25.98 -11.33 7.94
C GLY A 43 -25.07 -11.28 9.18
N ALA A 44 -23.75 -11.23 9.02
CA ALA A 44 -22.77 -11.29 10.11
C ALA A 44 -22.05 -9.96 10.36
N MET A 45 -22.81 -8.85 10.50
CA MET A 45 -22.24 -7.50 10.72
C MET A 45 -21.57 -7.31 12.11
N GLY A 46 -21.70 -8.31 12.99
CA GLY A 46 -21.14 -8.29 14.34
C GLY A 46 -21.86 -7.33 15.28
N GLU A 47 -21.27 -7.14 16.45
CA GLU A 47 -21.80 -6.25 17.50
C GLU A 47 -21.57 -4.77 17.19
N HIS A 48 -22.53 -3.94 17.59
CA HIS A 48 -22.47 -2.49 17.43
C HIS A 48 -21.21 -1.92 18.11
N SER A 49 -20.58 -0.90 17.51
CA SER A 49 -19.30 -0.35 18.02
C SER A 49 -19.40 0.15 19.47
N SER A 50 -20.57 0.63 19.88
CA SER A 50 -20.82 1.17 21.23
C SER A 50 -20.93 0.10 22.31
N SER A 51 -21.07 -1.20 21.97
CA SER A 51 -21.09 -2.27 22.98
C SER A 51 -19.69 -2.75 23.38
N GLN A 52 -18.64 -2.21 22.74
CA GLN A 52 -17.25 -2.61 23.01
C GLN A 52 -16.69 -1.84 24.20
N ALA A 53 -16.00 -2.55 25.11
CA ALA A 53 -15.40 -1.94 26.30
C ALA A 53 -14.27 -0.94 25.99
N ASN A 54 -13.59 -1.13 24.85
CA ASN A 54 -12.52 -0.27 24.38
C ASN A 54 -12.80 0.21 22.95
N PRO A 55 -12.42 1.45 22.59
CA PRO A 55 -12.48 1.93 21.21
C PRO A 55 -11.71 0.99 20.26
N ARG A 56 -12.33 0.60 19.15
CA ARG A 56 -11.67 -0.18 18.10
C ARG A 56 -10.76 0.71 17.26
N ILE A 57 -9.72 0.11 16.67
CA ILE A 57 -8.90 0.80 15.69
C ILE A 57 -9.76 1.28 14.51
N GLY A 58 -9.60 2.55 14.12
CA GLY A 58 -10.29 3.11 12.97
C GLY A 58 -9.71 2.58 11.66
N LEU A 59 -10.52 2.52 10.60
CA LEU A 59 -10.14 1.93 9.30
C LEU A 59 -8.87 2.54 8.70
N LYS A 60 -8.72 3.87 8.76
CA LYS A 60 -7.51 4.52 8.24
C LYS A 60 -6.26 4.18 9.08
N ASN A 61 -6.41 4.02 10.39
CA ASN A 61 -5.29 3.61 11.24
C ASN A 61 -4.93 2.13 11.02
N LEU A 62 -5.93 1.29 10.72
CA LEU A 62 -5.68 -0.08 10.30
C LEU A 62 -4.91 -0.14 8.98
N ALA A 63 -5.32 0.63 7.96
CA ALA A 63 -4.60 0.71 6.69
C ALA A 63 -3.14 1.12 6.89
N ARG A 64 -2.88 2.13 7.73
CA ARG A 64 -1.52 2.55 8.10
C ARG A 64 -0.72 1.43 8.74
N ALA A 65 -1.30 0.73 9.73
CA ALA A 65 -0.61 -0.37 10.39
C ALA A 65 -0.26 -1.53 9.44
N LEU A 66 -1.16 -1.85 8.50
CA LEU A 66 -0.90 -2.88 7.49
C LEU A 66 0.14 -2.46 6.46
N ALA A 67 0.16 -1.17 6.07
CA ALA A 67 1.17 -0.62 5.17
C ALA A 67 2.55 -0.58 5.85
N ASP A 68 2.62 -0.14 7.11
CA ASP A 68 3.84 -0.14 7.92
C ASP A 68 4.39 -1.58 8.11
N ALA A 69 3.51 -2.57 8.15
CA ALA A 69 3.87 -3.99 8.19
C ALA A 69 4.20 -4.61 6.82
N GLY A 70 4.07 -3.85 5.72
CA GLY A 70 4.30 -4.33 4.35
C GLY A 70 3.27 -5.33 3.84
N ILE A 71 2.10 -5.43 4.47
CA ILE A 71 1.02 -6.35 4.09
C ILE A 71 0.21 -5.80 2.92
N ILE A 72 -0.02 -4.49 2.90
CA ILE A 72 -0.65 -3.76 1.79
C ILE A 72 0.34 -2.75 1.20
N PRO A 73 0.23 -2.39 -0.10
CA PRO A 73 1.24 -1.59 -0.79
C PRO A 73 1.30 -0.13 -0.32
N ASP A 74 0.20 0.41 0.20
CA ASP A 74 0.11 1.77 0.74
C ASP A 74 -1.01 1.85 1.79
N ASP A 75 -1.09 2.97 2.51
CA ASP A 75 -2.08 3.18 3.56
C ASP A 75 -3.47 3.60 3.02
N SER A 76 -3.70 3.49 1.71
CA SER A 76 -4.95 3.94 1.08
C SER A 76 -6.13 3.04 1.46
N MET A 77 -7.33 3.63 1.44
CA MET A 77 -8.57 2.86 1.63
C MET A 77 -8.85 1.90 0.47
N ALA A 78 -8.30 2.17 -0.71
CA ALA A 78 -8.39 1.27 -1.86
C ALA A 78 -7.58 -0.01 -1.59
N SER A 79 -6.33 0.13 -1.18
CA SER A 79 -5.46 -1.00 -0.79
C SER A 79 -6.05 -1.81 0.36
N LEU A 80 -6.60 -1.14 1.39
CA LEU A 80 -7.30 -1.83 2.47
C LEU A 80 -8.55 -2.59 1.97
N GLY A 81 -9.33 -2.00 1.07
CA GLY A 81 -10.53 -2.63 0.51
C GLY A 81 -10.24 -3.88 -0.29
N VAL A 82 -9.21 -3.85 -1.16
CA VAL A 82 -8.75 -5.02 -1.91
C VAL A 82 -8.27 -6.12 -0.96
N PHE A 83 -7.47 -5.77 0.05
CA PHE A 83 -7.01 -6.72 1.06
C PHE A 83 -8.18 -7.41 1.78
N VAL A 84 -9.13 -6.65 2.32
CA VAL A 84 -10.29 -7.21 3.04
C VAL A 84 -11.15 -8.07 2.11
N ALA A 85 -11.37 -7.66 0.87
CA ALA A 85 -12.14 -8.43 -0.10
C ALA A 85 -11.48 -9.80 -0.37
N ASN A 86 -10.15 -9.83 -0.53
CA ASN A 86 -9.40 -11.07 -0.72
C ASN A 86 -9.46 -11.99 0.50
N GLU A 87 -9.23 -11.47 1.71
CA GLU A 87 -9.25 -12.25 2.96
C GLU A 87 -10.64 -12.84 3.27
N LEU A 88 -11.70 -12.13 2.89
CA LEU A 88 -13.08 -12.55 3.13
C LEU A 88 -13.73 -13.26 1.94
N GLY A 89 -13.02 -13.42 0.81
CA GLY A 89 -13.55 -14.02 -0.42
C GLY A 89 -14.73 -13.26 -1.02
N LEU A 90 -14.77 -11.92 -0.87
CA LEU A 90 -15.84 -11.07 -1.39
C LEU A 90 -15.55 -10.67 -2.83
N SER A 91 -16.47 -10.96 -3.75
CA SER A 91 -16.40 -10.40 -5.11
C SER A 91 -16.70 -8.90 -5.09
N ILE A 92 -15.75 -8.12 -5.58
CA ILE A 92 -15.84 -6.66 -5.74
C ILE A 92 -15.79 -6.24 -7.22
N ASP A 93 -16.03 -7.18 -8.13
CA ASP A 93 -15.91 -6.99 -9.59
C ASP A 93 -16.82 -5.87 -10.13
N ALA A 94 -17.92 -5.60 -9.44
CA ALA A 94 -18.83 -4.49 -9.78
C ALA A 94 -18.22 -3.08 -9.57
N CYS A 95 -16.99 -2.99 -9.07
CA CYS A 95 -16.28 -1.74 -8.78
C CYS A 95 -14.94 -1.61 -9.52
N LEU A 96 -14.48 -2.68 -10.17
CA LEU A 96 -13.28 -2.68 -11.04
C LEU A 96 -13.67 -2.33 -12.48
#